data_AF-A0A165WYP3-F1
#
_entry.id   AF-A0A165WYP3-F1
#
_cell.length_a   1.000
_cell.length_b   1.000
_cell.length_c   1.000
_cell.angle_alpha   90.00
_cell.angle_beta   90.00
_cell.angle_gamma   90.00
#
_symmetry.space_group_name_H-M   'P 1'
#
loop_
_entity.id
_entity.type
_entity.pdbx_description
1 polymer ?
#
loop_
_entity_poly.entity_id
_entity_poly.type
_entity_poly.pdbx_seq_one_letter_code
_entity_poly.pdbx_strand_id
1 'polypeptide(L)'
;MTGPRTRLQPRSIIAVLAVGYAARPIGDVVFDHIGNRLGRKAGLIISVLLMGGGSFAITVLPTYDQIGITAAILLVSIRVIQGIAVAGEYTASGVLLVQRALTGAWIACAMISSCLVGSAVRAAINYFLSAEQMMDWGWLLVFGFGTLVAIFSAIIRRNITDTVLNKDPADTSSPVWQSLKNHSGLIAQMVFLLLPTAVIYVYAVSYLSAVPSVGSSASLNVMTFNLTVMALFIPVCGFAADRFGFRPVLLAGSLATFILVVPAGR
;
A
#
# COMPACT_ATOMS: atom_id res chain seq x y z
N MET A 1 25.04 27.75 25.30
CA MET A 1 24.62 26.43 25.84
C MET A 1 23.15 26.22 25.53
N THR A 2 22.84 25.62 24.38
CA THR A 2 21.48 25.21 23.98
C THR A 2 21.63 23.97 23.12
N GLY A 3 21.22 22.82 23.65
CA GLY A 3 21.57 21.49 23.12
C GLY A 3 21.00 21.21 21.72
N PRO A 4 21.60 20.24 21.00
CA PRO A 4 21.14 19.83 19.68
C PRO A 4 19.81 19.10 19.83
N ARG A 5 18.69 19.82 19.64
CA ARG A 5 17.38 19.18 19.44
C ARG A 5 17.51 18.24 18.25
N THR A 6 17.41 16.96 18.56
CA THR A 6 17.35 15.80 17.69
C THR A 6 16.39 16.05 16.53
N ARG A 7 16.92 16.56 15.42
CA ARG A 7 16.32 16.34 14.10
C ARG A 7 16.33 14.83 13.91
N LEU A 8 15.22 14.16 14.19
CA LEU A 8 15.00 12.79 13.72
C LEU A 8 15.33 12.82 12.22
N GLN A 9 16.44 12.18 11.84
CA GLN A 9 16.91 12.25 10.47
C GLN A 9 15.82 11.66 9.56
N PRO A 10 15.51 12.26 8.39
CA PRO A 10 14.56 11.70 7.42
C PRO A 10 14.82 10.22 7.10
N ARG A 11 16.06 9.79 7.29
CA ARG A 11 16.58 8.43 7.09
C ARG A 11 15.89 7.36 7.93
N SER A 12 15.49 7.63 9.18
CA SER A 12 14.87 6.60 10.03
C SER A 12 13.45 6.26 9.61
N ILE A 13 12.66 7.28 9.22
CA ILE A 13 11.29 7.10 8.71
C ILE A 13 11.31 6.31 7.40
N ILE A 14 12.24 6.64 6.51
CA ILE A 14 12.43 5.95 5.23
C ILE A 14 12.85 4.49 5.47
N ALA A 15 13.72 4.22 6.45
CA ALA A 15 14.13 2.85 6.77
C ALA A 15 12.96 2.00 7.26
N VAL A 16 12.11 2.51 8.16
CA VAL A 16 10.93 1.78 8.64
C VAL A 16 9.94 1.51 7.49
N LEU A 17 9.74 2.49 6.61
CA LEU A 17 8.91 2.33 5.42
C LEU A 17 9.50 1.28 4.47
N ALA A 18 10.80 1.36 4.18
CA ALA A 18 11.50 0.46 3.29
C ALA A 18 11.44 -1.00 3.77
N VAL A 19 11.61 -1.24 5.07
CA VAL A 19 11.50 -2.59 5.66
C VAL A 19 10.09 -3.16 5.48
N GLY A 20 9.04 -2.36 5.69
CA GLY A 20 7.67 -2.79 5.43
C GLY A 20 7.41 -3.13 3.97
N TYR A 21 7.98 -2.38 3.02
CA TYR A 21 7.89 -2.69 1.59
C TYR A 21 8.70 -3.94 1.21
N ALA A 22 9.89 -4.11 1.77
CA ALA A 22 10.74 -5.28 1.54
C ALA A 22 10.11 -6.59 2.04
N ALA A 23 9.15 -6.51 2.97
CA ALA A 23 8.42 -7.67 3.48
C ALA A 23 7.32 -8.16 2.51
N ARG A 24 6.91 -7.36 1.51
CA ARG A 24 5.80 -7.70 0.60
C ARG A 24 6.05 -8.95 -0.26
N PRO A 25 7.22 -9.15 -0.90
CA PRO A 25 7.48 -10.37 -1.67
C PRO A 25 7.36 -11.65 -0.84
N ILE A 26 7.73 -11.60 0.44
CA ILE A 26 7.56 -12.71 1.38
C ILE A 26 6.06 -12.97 1.58
N GLY A 27 5.28 -11.90 1.78
CA GLY A 27 3.83 -11.98 1.88
C GLY A 27 3.17 -12.56 0.63
N ASP A 28 3.60 -12.19 -0.57
CA ASP A 28 3.03 -12.72 -1.82
C ASP A 28 3.17 -14.26 -1.88
N VAL A 29 4.34 -14.80 -1.52
CA VAL A 29 4.57 -16.25 -1.49
C VAL A 29 3.72 -16.93 -0.41
N VAL A 30 3.66 -16.36 0.80
CA VAL A 30 2.90 -16.92 1.92
C VAL A 30 1.41 -16.93 1.62
N PHE A 31 0.86 -15.82 1.13
CA PHE A 31 -0.56 -15.69 0.85
C PHE A 31 -0.99 -16.41 -0.43
N ASP A 32 -0.10 -16.61 -1.40
CA ASP A 32 -0.41 -17.53 -2.50
C ASP A 32 -0.54 -18.98 -2.01
N HIS A 33 0.36 -19.42 -1.13
CA HIS A 33 0.25 -20.75 -0.51
C HIS A 33 -1.04 -20.91 0.32
N ILE A 34 -1.36 -19.91 1.16
CA ILE A 34 -2.61 -19.88 1.94
C ILE A 34 -3.82 -19.90 1.00
N GLY A 35 -3.82 -19.09 -0.05
CA GLY A 35 -4.89 -19.02 -1.03
C GLY A 35 -5.12 -20.34 -1.76
N ASN A 36 -4.06 -21.08 -2.07
CA ASN A 36 -4.12 -22.38 -2.73
C ASN A 36 -4.57 -23.53 -1.80
N ARG A 37 -4.34 -23.44 -0.48
CA ARG A 37 -4.70 -24.51 0.47
C ARG A 37 -5.99 -24.27 1.25
N LEU A 38 -6.21 -23.03 1.70
CA LEU A 38 -7.32 -22.65 2.59
C LEU A 38 -8.41 -21.85 1.86
N GLY A 39 -8.23 -21.58 0.57
CA GLY A 39 -9.08 -20.70 -0.21
C GLY A 39 -8.63 -19.24 -0.15
N ARG A 40 -8.98 -18.49 -1.19
CA ARG A 40 -8.64 -17.07 -1.36
C ARG A 40 -9.39 -16.19 -0.35
N LYS A 41 -10.61 -16.56 0.06
CA LYS A 41 -11.35 -15.91 1.17
C LYS A 41 -10.54 -15.91 2.46
N ALA A 42 -9.95 -17.05 2.83
CA ALA A 42 -9.17 -17.16 4.05
C ALA A 42 -7.96 -16.21 4.02
N GLY A 43 -7.28 -16.13 2.86
CA GLY A 43 -6.20 -15.17 2.64
C GLY A 43 -6.65 -13.71 2.83
N LEU A 44 -7.79 -13.31 2.27
CA LEU A 44 -8.32 -11.96 2.43
C LEU A 44 -8.67 -11.62 3.90
N ILE A 45 -9.26 -12.57 4.63
CA ILE A 45 -9.63 -12.34 6.03
C ILE A 45 -8.38 -12.25 6.91
N ILE A 46 -7.42 -13.19 6.76
CA ILE A 46 -6.16 -13.19 7.52
C ILE A 46 -5.39 -11.89 7.29
N SER A 47 -5.28 -11.44 6.04
CA SER A 47 -4.62 -10.18 5.70
C SER A 47 -5.25 -8.99 6.42
N VAL A 48 -6.58 -8.82 6.32
CA VAL A 48 -7.27 -7.68 6.96
C VAL A 48 -7.13 -7.73 8.48
N LEU A 49 -7.19 -8.92 9.09
CA LEU A 49 -6.99 -9.08 10.54
C LEU A 49 -5.57 -8.73 10.96
N LEU A 50 -4.55 -9.12 10.20
CA LEU A 50 -3.16 -8.74 10.47
C LEU A 50 -2.93 -7.23 10.33
N MET A 51 -3.54 -6.59 9.31
CA MET A 51 -3.43 -5.14 9.11
C MET A 51 -4.14 -4.35 10.23
N GLY A 52 -5.37 -4.75 10.58
CA GLY A 52 -6.15 -4.16 11.67
C GLY A 52 -5.53 -4.38 13.04
N GLY A 53 -5.08 -5.60 13.31
CA GLY A 53 -4.38 -5.97 14.54
C GLY A 53 -3.06 -5.23 14.68
N GLY A 54 -2.29 -5.06 13.60
CA GLY A 54 -1.09 -4.22 13.60
C GLY A 54 -1.39 -2.75 13.87
N SER A 55 -2.46 -2.20 13.29
CA SER A 55 -2.86 -0.79 13.53
C SER A 55 -3.29 -0.59 14.98
N PHE A 56 -3.99 -1.57 15.55
CA PHE A 56 -4.37 -1.56 16.95
C PHE A 56 -3.15 -1.66 17.87
N ALA A 57 -2.23 -2.59 17.56
CA ALA A 57 -0.99 -2.76 18.31
C ALA A 57 -0.14 -1.48 18.33
N ILE A 58 -0.09 -0.73 17.21
CA ILE A 58 0.56 0.59 17.15
C ILE A 58 -0.15 1.61 18.04
N THR A 59 -1.49 1.58 18.09
CA THR A 59 -2.31 2.51 18.89
C THR A 59 -2.10 2.34 20.40
N VAL A 60 -1.80 1.11 20.84
CA VAL A 60 -1.51 0.82 22.27
C VAL A 60 -0.02 0.70 22.57
N LEU A 61 0.85 0.95 21.58
CA LEU A 61 2.29 0.78 21.73
C LEU A 61 2.86 1.85 22.69
N PRO A 62 3.57 1.46 23.76
CA PRO A 62 4.25 2.40 24.64
C PRO A 62 5.26 3.25 23.88
N THR A 63 5.45 4.51 24.32
CA THR A 63 6.36 5.43 23.64
C THR A 63 7.83 5.04 23.86
N TYR A 64 8.72 5.60 23.03
CA TYR A 64 10.16 5.39 23.18
C TYR A 64 10.66 5.79 24.57
N ASP A 65 10.07 6.81 25.18
CA ASP A 65 10.43 7.27 26.52
C ASP A 65 10.07 6.26 27.63
N GLN A 66 9.10 5.36 27.37
CA GLN A 66 8.63 4.38 28.35
C GLN A 66 9.42 3.06 28.31
N ILE A 67 9.71 2.55 27.12
CA ILE A 67 10.32 1.20 26.94
C ILE A 67 11.60 1.21 26.08
N GLY A 68 12.10 2.40 25.72
CA GLY A 68 13.36 2.58 25.00
C GLY A 68 13.37 1.89 23.62
N ILE A 69 14.50 1.27 23.29
CA ILE A 69 14.74 0.62 21.98
C ILE A 69 13.72 -0.47 21.66
N THR A 70 13.11 -1.09 22.67
CA THR A 70 12.06 -2.11 22.50
C THR A 70 10.85 -1.53 21.77
N ALA A 71 10.50 -0.26 21.98
CA ALA A 71 9.41 0.40 21.23
C ALA A 71 9.71 0.42 19.73
N ALA A 72 10.94 0.75 19.35
CA ALA A 72 11.36 0.80 17.95
C ALA A 72 11.36 -0.60 17.31
N ILE A 73 11.84 -1.62 18.02
CA ILE A 73 11.86 -3.01 17.53
C ILE A 73 10.42 -3.53 17.33
N LEU A 74 9.53 -3.28 18.29
CA LEU A 74 8.13 -3.66 18.19
C LEU A 74 7.43 -2.94 17.04
N LEU A 75 7.65 -1.63 16.91
CA LEU A 75 7.10 -0.84 15.81
C LEU A 75 7.55 -1.40 14.44
N VAL A 76 8.85 -1.68 14.28
CA VAL A 76 9.38 -2.26 13.03
C VAL A 76 8.78 -3.64 12.77
N SER A 77 8.68 -4.49 13.79
CA SER A 77 8.10 -5.83 13.67
C SER A 77 6.63 -5.77 13.24
N ILE A 78 5.84 -4.87 13.83
CA ILE A 78 4.45 -4.64 13.42
C ILE A 78 4.40 -4.16 11.97
N ARG A 79 5.29 -3.26 11.56
CA ARG A 79 5.36 -2.77 10.17
C ARG A 79 5.71 -3.87 9.17
N VAL A 80 6.58 -4.81 9.54
CA VAL A 80 6.90 -5.99 8.72
C VAL A 80 5.66 -6.86 8.53
N ILE A 81 4.94 -7.14 9.63
CA ILE A 81 3.70 -7.93 9.59
C ILE A 81 2.63 -7.25 8.73
N GLN A 82 2.45 -5.93 8.88
CA GLN A 82 1.53 -5.17 8.03
C GLN A 82 1.96 -5.20 6.56
N GLY A 83 3.27 -5.11 6.27
CA GLY A 83 3.82 -5.24 4.92
C GLY A 83 3.49 -6.59 4.27
N ILE A 84 3.68 -7.68 5.02
CA ILE A 84 3.31 -9.05 4.63
C ILE A 84 1.81 -9.15 4.35
N ALA A 85 0.98 -8.55 5.21
CA ALA A 85 -0.47 -8.60 5.06
C ALA A 85 -0.97 -7.85 3.81
N VAL A 86 -0.40 -6.68 3.49
CA VAL A 86 -0.74 -5.90 2.28
C VAL A 86 -0.55 -6.73 1.01
N ALA A 87 0.54 -7.48 0.93
CA ALA A 87 0.86 -8.34 -0.20
C ALA A 87 -0.21 -9.43 -0.41
N GLY A 88 -0.68 -10.02 0.70
CA GLY A 88 -1.78 -10.98 0.69
C GLY A 88 -3.09 -10.42 0.17
N GLU A 89 -3.38 -9.17 0.47
CA GLU A 89 -4.59 -8.50 -0.01
C GLU A 89 -4.53 -8.31 -1.53
N TYR A 90 -3.38 -7.89 -2.06
CA TYR A 90 -3.18 -7.67 -3.49
C TYR A 90 -3.23 -8.97 -4.28
N THR A 91 -2.56 -10.02 -3.79
CA THR A 91 -2.51 -11.33 -4.44
C THR A 91 -3.88 -12.04 -4.43
N ALA A 92 -4.59 -12.03 -3.29
CA ALA A 92 -5.90 -12.67 -3.20
C ALA A 92 -7.00 -11.90 -3.95
N SER A 93 -6.99 -10.56 -3.91
CA SER A 93 -7.96 -9.74 -4.65
C SER A 93 -7.70 -9.77 -6.16
N GLY A 94 -6.44 -9.80 -6.59
CA GLY A 94 -6.06 -9.94 -7.98
C GLY A 94 -6.66 -11.19 -8.62
N VAL A 95 -6.51 -12.35 -7.98
CA VAL A 95 -7.03 -13.63 -8.51
C VAL A 95 -8.56 -13.69 -8.46
N LEU A 96 -9.20 -13.11 -7.44
CA LEU A 96 -10.66 -13.13 -7.29
C LEU A 96 -11.38 -12.15 -8.23
N LEU A 97 -10.78 -10.98 -8.50
CA LEU A 97 -11.46 -9.88 -9.18
C LEU A 97 -10.96 -9.64 -10.61
N VAL A 98 -9.70 -9.97 -10.95
CA VAL A 98 -9.11 -9.62 -12.26
C VAL A 98 -9.52 -10.64 -13.32
N GLN A 99 -10.79 -10.59 -13.70
CA GLN A 99 -11.28 -11.18 -14.93
C GLN A 99 -11.27 -10.16 -16.08
N ARG A 100 -11.22 -8.86 -15.76
CA ARG A 100 -11.21 -7.73 -16.71
C ARG A 100 -10.25 -6.64 -16.25
N ALA A 101 -9.81 -5.78 -17.17
CA ALA A 101 -8.93 -4.67 -16.84
C ALA A 101 -9.62 -3.63 -15.94
N LEU A 102 -10.92 -3.39 -16.12
CA LEU A 102 -11.68 -2.45 -15.28
C LEU A 102 -11.80 -2.92 -13.82
N THR A 103 -11.98 -4.22 -13.58
CA THR A 103 -12.05 -4.75 -12.21
C THR A 103 -10.69 -4.68 -11.51
N GLY A 104 -9.59 -4.93 -12.24
CA GLY A 104 -8.24 -4.68 -11.73
C GLY A 104 -7.96 -3.20 -11.46
N ALA A 105 -8.45 -2.30 -12.32
CA ALA A 105 -8.34 -0.86 -12.13
C ALA A 105 -9.06 -0.40 -10.85
N TRP A 106 -10.19 -1.03 -10.49
CA TRP A 106 -10.89 -0.73 -9.24
C TRP A 106 -10.06 -1.03 -7.99
N ILE A 107 -9.21 -2.06 -8.00
CA ILE A 107 -8.28 -2.36 -6.89
C ILE A 107 -7.28 -1.20 -6.72
N ALA A 108 -6.66 -0.76 -7.82
CA ALA A 108 -5.72 0.36 -7.80
C ALA A 108 -6.40 1.69 -7.42
N CYS A 109 -7.61 1.92 -7.91
CA CYS A 109 -8.42 3.10 -7.55
C CYS A 109 -8.75 3.12 -6.05
N ALA A 110 -9.15 1.98 -5.48
CA ALA A 110 -9.41 1.85 -4.05
C ALA A 110 -8.15 2.15 -3.22
N MET A 111 -6.97 1.69 -3.67
CA MET A 111 -5.70 1.96 -3.00
C MET A 111 -5.38 3.46 -2.97
N ILE A 112 -5.50 4.16 -4.10
CA ILE A 112 -5.26 5.62 -4.16
C ILE A 112 -6.31 6.39 -3.35
N SER A 113 -7.56 5.98 -3.44
CA SER A 113 -8.65 6.59 -2.68
C SER A 113 -8.45 6.43 -1.17
N SER A 114 -7.87 5.31 -0.71
CA SER A 114 -7.54 5.10 0.70
C SER A 114 -6.51 6.12 1.22
N CYS A 115 -5.54 6.52 0.37
CA CYS A 115 -4.56 7.55 0.72
C CYS A 115 -5.19 8.94 0.84
N LEU A 116 -6.19 9.26 -0.01
CA LEU A 116 -6.97 10.49 0.11
C LEU A 116 -7.77 10.52 1.41
N VAL A 117 -8.44 9.42 1.74
CA VAL A 117 -9.19 9.30 3.01
C VAL A 117 -8.24 9.43 4.20
N GLY A 118 -7.08 8.76 4.18
CA GLY A 118 -6.08 8.89 5.24
C GLY A 118 -5.57 10.32 5.41
N SER A 119 -5.32 11.03 4.30
CA SER A 119 -4.93 12.45 4.34
C SER A 119 -6.05 13.33 4.89
N ALA A 120 -7.31 13.08 4.51
CA ALA A 120 -8.47 13.81 5.00
C ALA A 120 -8.71 13.60 6.50
N VAL A 121 -8.58 12.37 6.99
CA VAL A 121 -8.69 12.04 8.42
C VAL A 121 -7.61 12.78 9.22
N ARG A 122 -6.36 12.78 8.74
CA ARG A 122 -5.28 13.53 9.38
C ARG A 122 -5.54 15.03 9.40
N ALA A 123 -6.04 15.59 8.29
CA ALA A 123 -6.40 17.00 8.21
C ALA A 123 -7.52 17.37 9.18
N ALA A 124 -8.55 16.51 9.30
CA ALA A 124 -9.63 16.69 10.26
C ALA A 124 -9.11 16.67 11.70
N ILE A 125 -8.21 15.75 12.06
CA ILE A 125 -7.61 15.71 13.40
C ILE A 125 -6.78 16.96 13.68
N ASN A 126 -5.98 17.44 12.71
CA ASN A 126 -5.20 18.68 12.84
C ASN A 126 -6.07 19.95 12.99
N TYR A 127 -7.34 19.91 12.61
CA TYR A 127 -8.26 21.02 12.85
C TYR A 127 -8.61 21.14 14.34
N PHE A 128 -8.65 20.01 15.06
CA PHE A 128 -8.99 19.96 16.49
C PHE A 128 -7.78 19.94 17.42
N LEU A 129 -6.62 19.48 16.94
CA LEU A 129 -5.40 19.33 17.74
C LEU A 129 -4.31 20.32 17.31
N SER A 130 -3.55 20.82 18.29
CA SER A 130 -2.33 21.57 18.00
C SER A 130 -1.23 20.67 17.43
N ALA A 131 -0.21 21.28 16.79
CA ALA A 131 0.94 20.54 16.25
C ALA A 131 1.68 19.74 17.33
N GLU A 132 1.76 20.27 18.56
CA GLU A 132 2.38 19.58 19.70
C GLU A 132 1.56 18.36 20.12
N GLN A 133 0.24 18.51 20.25
CA GLN A 133 -0.66 17.40 20.59
C GLN A 133 -0.64 16.30 19.52
N MET A 134 -0.50 16.68 18.25
CA MET A 134 -0.39 15.72 17.14
C MET A 134 0.90 14.89 17.22
N MET A 135 2.01 15.49 17.64
CA MET A 135 3.28 14.78 17.83
C MET A 135 3.26 13.87 19.07
N ASP A 136 2.59 14.28 20.14
CA ASP A 136 2.53 13.50 21.37
C ASP A 136 1.61 12.28 21.24
N TRP A 137 0.33 12.49 20.90
CA TRP A 137 -0.68 11.42 20.94
C TRP A 137 -1.67 11.44 19.78
N GLY A 138 -1.81 12.55 19.04
CA GLY A 138 -2.79 12.66 17.96
C GLY A 138 -2.58 11.65 16.83
N TRP A 139 -1.34 11.21 16.60
CA TRP A 139 -1.02 10.15 15.66
C TRP A 139 -1.67 8.80 16.02
N LEU A 140 -1.93 8.52 17.31
CA LEU A 140 -2.62 7.30 17.76
C LEU A 140 -4.08 7.27 17.27
N LEU A 141 -4.76 8.41 17.22
CA LEU A 141 -6.13 8.50 16.68
C LEU A 141 -6.19 8.09 15.20
N VAL A 142 -5.16 8.45 14.42
CA VAL A 142 -5.08 8.08 13.00
C VAL A 142 -4.99 6.56 12.85
N PHE A 143 -4.17 5.89 13.67
CA PHE A 143 -4.05 4.43 13.66
C PHE A 143 -5.32 3.75 14.19
N GLY A 144 -5.93 4.29 15.24
CA GLY A 144 -7.19 3.80 15.79
C GLY A 144 -8.32 3.85 14.76
N PHE A 145 -8.41 4.93 13.98
CA PHE A 145 -9.35 5.00 12.85
C PHE A 145 -9.07 3.90 11.81
N GLY A 146 -7.80 3.64 11.49
CA GLY A 146 -7.38 2.52 10.63
C GLY A 146 -7.83 1.16 11.16
N THR A 147 -7.76 0.92 12.46
CA THR A 147 -8.28 -0.30 13.10
C THR A 147 -9.79 -0.44 12.90
N LEU A 148 -10.57 0.63 13.08
CA LEU A 148 -12.02 0.60 12.86
C LEU A 148 -12.36 0.26 11.42
N VAL A 149 -11.66 0.85 10.45
CA VAL A 149 -11.82 0.54 9.02
C VAL A 149 -11.49 -0.93 8.74
N ALA A 150 -10.44 -1.48 9.35
CA ALA A 150 -10.10 -2.89 9.20
C ALA A 150 -11.17 -3.83 9.77
N ILE A 151 -11.75 -3.51 10.94
CA ILE A 151 -12.87 -4.27 11.52
C ILE A 151 -14.08 -4.25 10.58
N PHE A 152 -14.44 -3.06 10.07
CA PHE A 152 -15.54 -2.91 9.12
C PHE A 152 -15.31 -3.71 7.83
N SER A 153 -14.09 -3.66 7.30
CA SER A 153 -13.66 -4.47 6.14
C SER A 153 -13.79 -5.98 6.42
N ALA A 154 -13.38 -6.45 7.60
CA ALA A 154 -13.51 -7.85 7.99
C ALA A 154 -14.98 -8.31 8.06
N ILE A 155 -15.88 -7.46 8.58
CA ILE A 155 -17.32 -7.74 8.66
C ILE A 155 -17.90 -7.90 7.26
N ILE A 156 -17.60 -6.99 6.33
CA ILE A 156 -18.07 -7.06 4.94
C ILE A 156 -17.57 -8.34 4.27
N ARG A 157 -16.30 -8.69 4.48
CA ARG A 157 -15.66 -9.86 3.85
C ARG A 157 -16.13 -11.21 4.37
N ARG A 158 -16.83 -11.24 5.51
CA ARG A 158 -17.39 -12.47 6.08
C ARG A 158 -18.35 -13.18 5.11
N ASN A 159 -19.05 -12.41 4.27
CA ASN A 159 -20.05 -12.92 3.33
C ASN A 159 -19.50 -13.22 1.92
N ILE A 160 -18.19 -13.11 1.70
CA ILE A 160 -17.60 -13.52 0.43
C ILE A 160 -17.72 -15.04 0.32
N THR A 161 -18.33 -15.52 -0.76
CA THR A 161 -18.34 -16.93 -1.12
C THR A 161 -17.16 -17.19 -2.03
N ASP A 162 -16.36 -18.20 -1.69
CA ASP A 162 -15.22 -18.59 -2.49
C ASP A 162 -15.40 -20.06 -2.88
N THR A 163 -15.34 -20.32 -4.18
CA THR A 163 -15.27 -21.69 -4.70
C THR A 163 -13.84 -22.15 -4.51
N VAL A 164 -13.58 -22.92 -3.44
CA VAL A 164 -12.32 -23.66 -3.33
C VAL A 164 -12.18 -24.47 -4.61
N LEU A 165 -11.20 -24.11 -5.44
CA LEU A 165 -10.84 -24.92 -6.58
C LEU A 165 -10.39 -26.26 -6.01
N ASN A 166 -11.24 -27.29 -6.14
CA ASN A 166 -10.90 -28.67 -5.81
C ASN A 166 -9.68 -29.05 -6.65
N LYS A 167 -8.49 -28.92 -6.06
CA LYS A 167 -7.26 -29.42 -6.65
C LYS A 167 -7.16 -30.91 -6.35
N ASP A 168 -6.84 -31.68 -7.37
CA ASP A 168 -6.51 -33.10 -7.24
C ASP A 168 -5.35 -33.26 -6.24
N PRO A 169 -5.44 -34.18 -5.26
CA PRO A 169 -4.38 -34.41 -4.26
C PRO A 169 -3.02 -34.85 -4.86
N ALA A 170 -3.00 -35.23 -6.15
CA ALA A 170 -1.85 -35.77 -6.86
C ALA A 170 -0.91 -34.71 -7.45
N ASP A 171 -1.33 -33.45 -7.57
CA ASP A 171 -0.48 -32.38 -8.13
C ASP A 171 0.39 -31.76 -7.02
N THR A 172 1.54 -32.41 -6.77
CA THR A 172 2.53 -32.02 -5.76
C THR A 172 3.50 -30.93 -6.24
N SER A 173 3.34 -30.45 -7.47
CA SER A 173 4.22 -29.43 -8.01
C SER A 173 3.86 -28.04 -7.51
N SER A 174 4.83 -27.29 -6.99
CA SER A 174 4.60 -25.89 -6.59
C SER A 174 4.31 -25.07 -7.86
N PRO A 175 3.06 -24.59 -8.08
CA PRO A 175 2.67 -23.90 -9.32
C PRO A 175 3.49 -22.63 -9.54
N VAL A 176 3.99 -22.05 -8.45
CA VAL A 176 4.85 -20.86 -8.41
C VAL A 176 6.21 -21.15 -9.05
N TRP A 177 6.84 -22.28 -8.70
CA TRP A 177 8.14 -22.67 -9.26
C TRP A 177 8.05 -23.03 -10.74
N GLN A 178 6.97 -23.70 -11.14
CA GLN A 178 6.72 -24.00 -12.56
C GLN A 178 6.42 -22.73 -13.36
N SER A 179 5.63 -21.80 -12.84
CA SER A 179 5.35 -20.52 -13.51
C SER A 179 6.61 -19.68 -13.64
N LEU A 180 7.45 -19.63 -12.59
CA LEU A 180 8.72 -18.89 -12.63
C LEU A 180 9.69 -19.47 -13.66
N LYS A 181 9.74 -20.80 -13.80
CA LYS A 181 10.62 -21.47 -14.77
C LYS A 181 10.10 -21.37 -16.21
N ASN A 182 8.79 -21.50 -16.41
CA ASN A 182 8.18 -21.57 -17.75
C ASN A 182 7.83 -20.20 -18.33
N HIS A 183 7.65 -19.17 -17.50
CA HIS A 183 7.23 -17.82 -17.91
C HIS A 183 8.14 -16.70 -17.38
N SER A 184 9.40 -17.00 -17.08
CA SER A 184 10.40 -16.04 -16.56
C SER A 184 10.49 -14.75 -17.36
N GLY A 185 10.40 -14.82 -18.70
CA GLY A 185 10.41 -13.65 -19.58
C GLY A 185 9.20 -12.72 -19.42
N LEU A 186 7.99 -13.27 -19.23
CA LEU A 186 6.78 -12.49 -18.99
C LEU A 186 6.78 -11.90 -17.58
N ILE A 187 7.25 -12.66 -16.59
CA ILE A 187 7.40 -12.19 -15.21
C ILE A 187 8.40 -11.03 -15.14
N ALA A 188 9.55 -11.17 -15.82
CA ALA A 188 10.54 -10.10 -15.91
C ALA A 188 9.96 -8.82 -16.53
N GLN A 189 9.17 -8.94 -17.61
CA GLN A 189 8.48 -7.79 -18.22
C GLN A 189 7.48 -7.14 -17.27
N MET A 190 6.68 -7.92 -16.55
CA MET A 190 5.73 -7.39 -15.55
C MET A 190 6.44 -6.66 -14.41
N VAL A 191 7.53 -7.24 -13.89
CA VAL A 191 8.36 -6.61 -12.85
C VAL A 191 8.94 -5.29 -13.36
N PHE A 192 9.47 -5.27 -14.58
CA PHE A 192 10.06 -4.07 -15.18
C PHE A 192 9.03 -2.96 -15.42
N LEU A 193 7.79 -3.33 -15.74
CA LEU A 193 6.67 -2.40 -15.90
C LEU A 193 6.17 -1.84 -14.56
N LEU A 194 6.25 -2.61 -13.47
CA LEU A 194 5.79 -2.20 -12.15
C LEU A 194 6.83 -1.42 -11.35
N LEU A 195 8.13 -1.67 -11.56
CA LEU A 195 9.23 -1.00 -10.85
C LEU A 195 9.14 0.54 -10.88
N PRO A 196 8.91 1.21 -12.03
CA PRO A 196 8.77 2.66 -12.08
C PRO A 196 7.62 3.18 -11.20
N THR A 197 6.48 2.49 -11.18
CA THR A 197 5.32 2.92 -10.38
C THR A 197 5.60 2.85 -8.87
N ALA A 198 6.30 1.81 -8.40
CA ALA A 198 6.69 1.67 -7.01
C ALA A 198 7.72 2.74 -6.60
N VAL A 199 8.70 3.01 -7.46
CA VAL A 199 9.73 4.03 -7.22
C VAL A 199 9.11 5.44 -7.22
N ILE A 200 8.26 5.76 -8.19
CA ILE A 200 7.55 7.05 -8.24
C ILE A 200 6.71 7.24 -6.98
N TYR A 201 6.00 6.22 -6.52
CA TYR A 201 5.14 6.33 -5.34
C TYR A 201 5.93 6.61 -4.05
N VAL A 202 7.01 5.85 -3.80
CA VAL A 202 7.85 6.03 -2.61
C VAL A 202 8.64 7.34 -2.68
N TYR A 203 9.15 7.68 -3.87
CA TYR A 203 9.95 8.88 -4.08
C TYR A 203 9.11 10.15 -4.07
N ALA A 204 7.89 10.16 -4.64
CA ALA A 204 7.01 11.33 -4.64
C ALA A 204 6.63 11.75 -3.22
N VAL A 205 6.26 10.79 -2.36
CA VAL A 205 5.93 11.05 -0.95
C VAL A 205 7.15 11.60 -0.19
N SER A 206 8.33 11.05 -0.45
CA SER A 206 9.58 11.47 0.21
C SER A 206 10.10 12.83 -0.30
N TYR A 207 9.98 13.10 -1.60
CA TYR A 207 10.46 14.31 -2.25
C TYR A 207 9.59 15.52 -1.88
N LEU A 208 8.27 15.38 -1.89
CA LEU A 208 7.36 16.45 -1.43
C LEU A 208 7.56 16.80 0.06
N SER A 209 8.03 15.85 0.86
CA SER A 209 8.35 16.08 2.28
C SER A 209 9.73 16.74 2.49
N ALA A 210 10.59 16.73 1.47
CA ALA A 210 11.98 17.19 1.55
C ALA A 210 12.22 18.56 0.90
N VAL A 211 11.29 19.08 0.09
CA VAL A 211 11.38 20.42 -0.51
C VAL A 211 11.02 21.48 0.54
N PRO A 212 11.99 22.27 1.05
CA PRO A 212 11.75 23.23 2.14
C PRO A 212 11.07 24.53 1.69
N SER A 213 10.85 24.73 0.39
CA SER A 213 10.42 26.01 -0.21
C SER A 213 8.91 26.14 -0.44
N VAL A 214 8.13 25.09 -0.18
CA VAL A 214 6.68 25.08 -0.36
C VAL A 214 6.05 24.90 1.02
N GLY A 215 5.24 25.87 1.47
CA GLY A 215 4.57 25.79 2.77
C GLY A 215 3.82 24.45 2.93
N SER A 216 3.84 23.87 4.13
CA SER A 216 3.28 22.52 4.40
C SER A 216 1.84 22.35 3.89
N SER A 217 1.04 23.42 3.88
CA SER A 217 -0.31 23.47 3.31
C SER A 217 -0.35 23.39 1.78
N ALA A 218 0.54 24.06 1.07
CA ALA A 218 0.58 24.05 -0.40
C ALA A 218 1.06 22.68 -0.94
N SER A 219 2.05 22.05 -0.30
CA SER A 219 2.49 20.69 -0.64
C SER A 219 1.37 19.66 -0.47
N LEU A 220 0.57 19.79 0.59
CA LEU A 220 -0.58 18.91 0.83
C LEU A 220 -1.66 19.10 -0.23
N ASN A 221 -2.00 20.34 -0.60
CA ASN A 221 -3.00 20.62 -1.63
C ASN A 221 -2.60 20.04 -2.98
N VAL A 222 -1.33 20.19 -3.38
CA VAL A 222 -0.81 19.63 -4.64
C VAL A 222 -0.87 18.09 -4.61
N MET A 223 -0.49 17.48 -3.49
CA MET A 223 -0.50 16.02 -3.37
C MET A 223 -1.92 15.44 -3.35
N THR A 224 -2.85 16.10 -2.64
CA THR A 224 -4.28 15.75 -2.66
C THR A 224 -4.88 15.90 -4.04
N PHE A 225 -4.56 16.98 -4.76
CA PHE A 225 -4.99 17.17 -6.14
C PHE A 225 -4.47 16.05 -7.05
N ASN A 226 -3.18 15.74 -6.98
CA ASN A 226 -2.57 14.65 -7.76
C ASN A 226 -3.26 13.29 -7.50
N LEU A 227 -3.39 12.90 -6.23
CA LEU A 227 -4.05 11.64 -5.87
C LEU A 227 -5.51 11.59 -6.32
N THR A 228 -6.23 12.72 -6.30
CA THR A 228 -7.61 12.82 -6.80
C THR A 228 -7.66 12.60 -8.31
N VAL A 229 -6.78 13.26 -9.06
CA VAL A 229 -6.68 13.06 -10.51
C VAL A 229 -6.36 11.60 -10.83
N MET A 230 -5.41 10.97 -10.13
CA MET A 230 -5.08 9.56 -10.32
C MET A 230 -6.27 8.64 -10.02
N ALA A 231 -6.97 8.86 -8.91
CA ALA A 231 -8.14 8.05 -8.54
C ALA A 231 -9.24 8.09 -9.61
N LEU A 232 -9.47 9.25 -10.24
CA LEU A 232 -10.46 9.40 -11.31
C LEU A 232 -9.99 8.80 -12.64
N PHE A 233 -8.70 8.90 -12.96
CA PHE A 233 -8.17 8.46 -14.25
C PHE A 233 -7.98 6.94 -14.33
N ILE A 234 -7.74 6.25 -13.20
CA ILE A 234 -7.52 4.80 -13.17
C ILE A 234 -8.71 3.99 -13.74
N PRO A 235 -9.96 4.21 -13.31
CA PRO A 235 -11.11 3.51 -13.90
C PRO A 235 -11.29 3.80 -15.39
N VAL A 236 -11.01 5.02 -15.84
CA VAL A 236 -11.07 5.41 -17.26
C VAL A 236 -10.05 4.61 -18.07
N CYS A 237 -8.81 4.49 -17.59
CA CYS A 237 -7.79 3.64 -18.20
C CYS A 237 -8.17 2.16 -18.19
N GLY A 238 -8.78 1.66 -17.10
CA GLY A 238 -9.29 0.29 -17.02
C GLY A 238 -10.37 0.00 -18.06
N PHE A 239 -11.32 0.92 -18.22
CA PHE A 239 -12.37 0.83 -19.24
C PHE A 239 -11.80 0.90 -20.66
N ALA A 240 -10.84 1.82 -20.90
CA ALA A 240 -10.16 1.92 -22.18
C ALA A 240 -9.37 0.63 -22.51
N ALA A 241 -8.74 0.01 -21.51
CA ALA A 241 -8.00 -1.24 -21.70
C ALA A 241 -8.94 -2.41 -22.04
N ASP A 242 -10.12 -2.46 -21.41
CA ASP A 242 -11.16 -3.45 -21.76
C ASP A 242 -11.69 -3.27 -23.19
N ARG A 243 -11.77 -2.02 -23.68
CA ARG A 243 -12.35 -1.71 -25.00
C ARG A 243 -11.34 -1.76 -26.15
N PHE A 244 -10.13 -1.25 -25.94
CA PHE A 244 -9.10 -1.07 -26.97
C PHE A 244 -7.92 -2.06 -26.83
N GLY A 245 -7.88 -2.84 -25.74
CA GLY A 245 -6.80 -3.76 -25.42
C GLY A 245 -5.68 -3.13 -24.58
N PHE A 246 -4.97 -3.97 -23.82
CA PHE A 246 -3.92 -3.54 -22.88
C PHE A 246 -2.74 -2.81 -23.52
N ARG A 247 -2.22 -3.31 -24.65
CA ARG A 247 -1.02 -2.78 -25.31
C ARG A 247 -1.14 -1.32 -25.78
N PRO A 248 -2.18 -0.90 -26.53
CA PRO A 248 -2.29 0.49 -26.98
C PRO A 248 -2.50 1.47 -25.83
N VAL A 249 -3.24 1.10 -24.80
CA VAL A 249 -3.46 1.96 -23.61
C VAL A 249 -2.16 2.15 -22.83
N LEU A 250 -1.38 1.10 -22.65
CA LEU A 250 -0.08 1.16 -21.97
C LEU A 250 0.95 1.99 -22.74
N LEU A 251 0.99 1.86 -24.07
CA LEU A 251 1.84 2.69 -24.93
C LEU A 251 1.40 4.16 -24.89
N ALA A 252 0.11 4.44 -24.99
CA ALA A 252 -0.42 5.80 -24.91
C ALA A 252 -0.08 6.47 -23.58
N GLY A 253 -0.23 5.76 -22.45
CA GLY A 253 0.15 6.24 -21.13
C GLY A 253 1.66 6.47 -20.98
N SER A 254 2.48 5.59 -21.53
CA SER A 254 3.95 5.73 -21.51
C SER A 254 4.42 6.94 -22.33
N LEU A 255 3.85 7.14 -23.53
CA LEU A 255 4.09 8.30 -24.39
C LEU A 255 3.62 9.59 -23.73
N ALA A 256 2.41 9.60 -23.16
CA ALA A 256 1.88 10.75 -22.44
C ALA A 256 2.79 11.14 -21.27
N THR A 257 3.28 10.16 -20.51
CA THR A 257 4.24 10.42 -19.42
C THR A 257 5.55 11.01 -19.96
N PHE A 258 6.10 10.45 -21.04
CA PHE A 258 7.33 10.96 -21.65
C PHE A 258 7.20 12.41 -22.17
N ILE A 259 6.04 12.76 -22.72
CA ILE A 259 5.75 14.10 -23.25
C ILE A 259 5.46 15.10 -22.12
N LEU A 260 4.72 14.67 -21.08
CA LEU A 260 4.28 15.52 -19.97
C LEU A 260 5.31 15.64 -18.85
N VAL A 261 6.37 14.81 -18.84
CA VAL A 261 7.56 15.02 -18.01
C VAL A 261 8.29 16.26 -18.54
N VAL A 262 7.74 17.41 -18.19
CA VAL A 262 8.45 18.69 -18.29
C VAL A 262 9.49 18.66 -17.18
N PRO A 263 10.79 18.84 -17.49
CA PRO A 263 11.80 18.91 -16.46
C PRO A 263 11.48 20.10 -15.55
N ALA A 264 11.11 19.81 -14.30
CA ALA A 264 11.00 20.80 -13.24
C ALA A 264 12.42 21.24 -12.84
N GLY A 265 13.04 22.00 -13.72
CA GLY A 265 14.36 22.59 -13.58
C GLY A 265 14.29 24.06 -13.95
N ARG A 266 13.53 24.85 -13.18
CA ARG A 266 13.71 26.29 -12.99
C ARG A 266 13.25 26.67 -11.59
#